data_AF-A0A352WJ22-F1
#
_entry.id   AF-A0A352WJ22-F1
#
_cell.length_a   1.000
_cell.length_b   1.000
_cell.length_c   1.000
_cell.angle_alpha   90.00
_cell.angle_beta   90.00
_cell.angle_gamma   90.00
#
_symmetry.space_group_name_H-M   'P 1'
#
loop_
_entity.id
_entity.type
_entity.pdbx_description
1 polymer ?
#
loop_
_entity_poly.entity_id
_entity_poly.type
_entity_poly.pdbx_seq_one_letter_code
_entity_poly.pdbx_strand_id
1 'polypeptide(L)'
;MIFISDNIPLSAVSISIWLIYTVFSNLHLIRQNKIEESRKKKEPLEKLLSCDKRKRFTKQITKLETHYKSILSREEYIKTSTETMQDLYAKILEQSGSNIESAVAYIKSYDYYTNPEPVYLNKLCDEGELLVNKFNSLVEQLVDIDTNPTELDMVYVDDVISCLDEMKQSRMV
;
A
#
# COMPACT_ATOMS: atom_id res chain seq x y z
N MET A 1 -15.38 -1.42 65.39
CA MET A 1 -15.13 -2.33 64.25
C MET A 1 -16.14 -2.01 63.15
N ILE A 2 -15.99 -0.86 62.51
CA ILE A 2 -16.78 -0.38 61.37
C ILE A 2 -15.75 0.38 60.52
N PHE A 3 -15.74 0.19 59.21
CA PHE A 3 -14.94 0.87 58.16
C PHE A 3 -14.36 -0.07 57.08
N ILE A 4 -14.77 -1.34 57.02
CA ILE A 4 -14.39 -2.22 55.89
C ILE A 4 -15.51 -2.36 54.84
N SER A 5 -16.77 -2.05 55.16
CA SER A 5 -17.91 -2.23 54.23
C SER A 5 -18.06 -1.13 53.16
N ASP A 6 -17.55 0.08 53.40
CA ASP A 6 -17.94 1.25 52.59
C ASP A 6 -17.02 1.54 51.41
N ASN A 7 -15.83 0.91 51.36
CA ASN A 7 -14.84 1.10 50.29
C ASN A 7 -14.87 0.01 49.20
N ILE A 8 -15.53 -1.12 49.46
CA ILE A 8 -15.72 -2.20 48.49
C ILE A 8 -16.50 -1.73 47.26
N PRO A 9 -17.67 -1.05 47.38
CA PRO A 9 -18.41 -0.59 46.21
C PRO A 9 -17.65 0.48 45.43
N LEU A 10 -16.91 1.37 46.10
CA LEU A 10 -16.10 2.40 45.44
C LEU A 10 -14.97 1.78 44.62
N SER A 11 -14.26 0.79 45.19
CA SER A 11 -13.18 0.08 44.50
C SER A 11 -13.69 -0.68 43.26
N ALA A 12 -14.86 -1.32 43.36
CA ALA A 12 -15.50 -2.03 42.24
C ALA A 12 -15.92 -1.07 41.11
N VAL A 13 -16.46 0.10 41.45
CA VAL A 13 -16.82 1.15 40.48
C VAL A 13 -15.56 1.70 39.80
N SER A 14 -14.50 1.98 40.56
CA SER A 14 -13.23 2.45 40.00
C SER A 14 -12.58 1.44 39.05
N ILE A 15 -12.59 0.15 39.40
CA ILE A 15 -12.10 -0.93 38.52
C ILE A 15 -12.94 -1.00 37.24
N SER A 16 -14.26 -0.89 37.34
CA SER A 16 -15.16 -0.93 36.18
C SER A 16 -14.93 0.25 35.22
N ILE A 17 -14.77 1.45 35.77
CA ILE A 17 -14.46 2.66 34.98
C ILE A 17 -13.09 2.52 34.29
N TRP A 18 -12.08 2.03 35.01
CA TRP A 18 -10.74 1.80 34.44
C TRP A 18 -10.75 0.76 33.31
N LEU A 19 -11.51 -0.32 33.46
CA LEU A 19 -11.68 -1.35 32.43
C LEU A 19 -12.37 -0.80 31.18
N ILE A 20 -13.45 -0.04 31.34
CA ILE A 20 -14.15 0.62 30.24
C ILE A 20 -13.22 1.62 29.52
N TYR A 21 -12.48 2.42 30.27
CA TYR A 21 -11.51 3.37 29.71
C TYR A 21 -10.40 2.66 28.94
N THR A 22 -9.87 1.54 29.47
CA THR A 22 -8.81 0.75 28.83
C THR A 22 -9.31 0.11 27.54
N VAL A 23 -10.49 -0.49 27.56
CA VAL A 23 -11.12 -1.07 26.36
C VAL A 23 -11.40 0.02 25.31
N PHE A 24 -11.93 1.18 25.71
CA PHE A 24 -12.20 2.28 24.79
C PHE A 24 -10.90 2.85 24.19
N SER A 25 -9.86 3.03 25.01
CA SER A 25 -8.55 3.52 24.57
C SER A 25 -7.89 2.55 23.59
N ASN A 26 -7.90 1.25 23.87
CA ASN A 26 -7.38 0.22 22.97
C ASN A 26 -8.17 0.18 21.65
N LEU A 27 -9.51 0.26 21.71
CA LEU A 27 -10.34 0.31 20.51
C LEU A 27 -10.08 1.57 19.68
N HIS A 28 -9.91 2.71 20.34
CA HIS A 28 -9.58 3.98 19.69
C HIS A 28 -8.21 3.93 19.01
N LEU A 29 -7.20 3.38 19.67
CA LEU A 29 -5.86 3.17 19.09
C LEU A 29 -5.91 2.26 17.85
N ILE A 30 -6.61 1.13 17.93
CA ILE A 30 -6.78 0.24 16.76
C ILE A 30 -7.46 0.97 15.59
N ARG A 31 -8.51 1.75 15.88
CA ARG A 31 -9.19 2.55 14.85
C ARG A 31 -8.27 3.62 14.27
N GLN A 32 -7.51 4.33 15.08
CA GLN A 32 -6.56 5.34 14.61
C GLN A 32 -5.47 4.71 13.74
N ASN A 33 -4.88 3.60 14.16
CA ASN A 33 -3.87 2.88 13.38
C ASN A 33 -4.41 2.48 12.00
N LYS A 34 -5.63 1.94 11.93
CA LYS A 34 -6.27 1.58 10.65
C LYS A 34 -6.53 2.79 9.75
N ILE A 35 -6.93 3.92 10.34
CA ILE A 35 -7.15 5.18 9.61
C ILE A 35 -5.82 5.74 9.09
N GLU A 36 -4.77 5.72 9.92
CA GLU A 36 -3.45 6.20 9.56
C GLU A 36 -2.82 5.33 8.47
N GLU A 37 -2.95 4.01 8.56
CA GLU A 37 -2.51 3.07 7.53
C GLU A 37 -3.24 3.32 6.20
N SER A 38 -4.55 3.51 6.24
CA SER A 38 -5.35 3.85 5.06
C SER A 38 -4.96 5.20 4.46
N ARG A 39 -4.56 6.16 5.30
CA ARG A 39 -4.11 7.49 4.88
C ARG A 39 -2.73 7.41 4.21
N LYS A 40 -1.77 6.71 4.81
CA LYS A 40 -0.43 6.49 4.23
C LYS A 40 -0.52 5.85 2.85
N LYS A 41 -1.46 4.93 2.63
CA LYS A 41 -1.69 4.31 1.31
C LYS A 41 -2.26 5.27 0.26
N LYS A 42 -3.07 6.25 0.67
CA LYS A 42 -3.68 7.24 -0.25
C LYS A 42 -2.78 8.44 -0.53
N GLU A 43 -1.85 8.75 0.37
CA GLU A 43 -0.96 9.90 0.26
C GLU A 43 -0.18 9.98 -1.07
N PRO A 44 0.40 8.88 -1.61
CA PRO A 44 1.07 8.92 -2.92
C PRO A 44 0.13 9.38 -4.04
N LEU A 45 -1.11 8.89 -4.05
CA LEU A 45 -2.12 9.25 -5.06
C LEU A 45 -2.53 10.73 -4.94
N GLU A 46 -2.72 11.24 -3.73
CA GLU A 46 -3.06 12.66 -3.52
C GLU A 46 -1.94 13.58 -4.02
N LYS A 47 -0.68 13.21 -3.74
CA LYS A 47 0.50 13.94 -4.26
C LYS A 47 0.57 13.87 -5.78
N LEU A 48 0.28 12.71 -6.38
CA LEU A 48 0.28 12.53 -7.83
C LEU A 48 -0.79 13.37 -8.52
N LEU A 49 -2.02 13.34 -8.03
CA LEU A 49 -3.14 14.07 -8.63
C LEU A 49 -3.00 15.59 -8.52
N SER A 50 -2.25 16.07 -7.53
CA SER A 50 -2.01 17.50 -7.31
C SER A 50 -0.72 18.04 -7.93
N CYS A 51 0.17 17.19 -8.46
CA CYS A 51 1.49 17.63 -8.91
C CYS A 51 1.50 18.34 -10.28
N ASP A 52 0.58 18.02 -11.18
CA ASP A 52 0.56 18.58 -12.54
C ASP A 52 -0.41 19.77 -12.66
N LYS A 53 0.08 20.95 -12.27
CA LYS A 53 -0.68 22.20 -12.35
C LYS A 53 -1.05 22.61 -13.77
N ARG A 54 -0.30 22.13 -14.78
CA ARG A 54 -0.47 22.52 -16.20
C ARG A 54 -1.24 21.47 -17.01
N LYS A 55 -1.66 20.37 -16.37
CA LYS A 55 -2.38 19.23 -16.98
C LYS A 55 -1.66 18.58 -18.17
N ARG A 56 -0.34 18.76 -18.27
CA ARG A 56 0.48 18.26 -19.38
C ARG A 56 0.66 16.74 -19.34
N PHE A 57 0.76 16.18 -18.15
CA PHE A 57 1.08 14.79 -17.89
C PHE A 57 -0.14 13.98 -17.46
N THR A 58 -1.35 14.49 -17.73
CA THR A 58 -2.62 13.86 -17.35
C THR A 58 -2.67 12.37 -17.74
N LYS A 59 -2.19 12.00 -18.94
CA LYS A 59 -2.19 10.60 -19.40
C LYS A 59 -1.30 9.71 -18.53
N GLN A 60 -0.07 10.16 -18.25
CA GLN A 60 0.88 9.43 -17.41
C GLN A 60 0.39 9.34 -15.96
N ILE A 61 -0.16 10.43 -15.43
CA ILE A 61 -0.78 10.46 -14.10
C ILE A 61 -1.91 9.44 -14.01
N THR A 62 -2.81 9.39 -14.99
CA THR A 62 -3.91 8.41 -15.00
C THR A 62 -3.37 6.99 -15.07
N LYS A 63 -2.36 6.71 -15.90
CA LYS A 63 -1.73 5.37 -15.94
C LYS A 63 -1.18 4.96 -14.57
N LEU A 64 -0.35 5.81 -13.95
CA LEU A 64 0.27 5.54 -12.65
C LEU A 64 -0.77 5.38 -11.54
N GLU A 65 -1.80 6.22 -11.55
CA GLU A 65 -2.94 6.10 -10.63
C GLU A 65 -3.66 4.76 -10.80
N THR A 66 -3.98 4.38 -12.04
CA THR A 66 -4.66 3.11 -12.35
C THR A 66 -3.81 1.93 -11.90
N HIS A 67 -2.50 1.95 -12.14
CA HIS A 67 -1.60 0.86 -11.74
C HIS A 67 -1.60 0.68 -10.22
N TYR A 68 -1.40 1.77 -9.48
CA TYR A 68 -1.36 1.73 -8.03
C TYR A 68 -2.72 1.36 -7.40
N LYS A 69 -3.83 1.86 -7.95
CA LYS A 69 -5.19 1.46 -7.54
C LYS A 69 -5.47 -0.03 -7.81
N SER A 70 -4.99 -0.56 -8.93
CA SER A 70 -5.10 -1.98 -9.26
C SER A 70 -4.39 -2.84 -8.22
N ILE A 71 -3.20 -2.44 -7.77
CA ILE A 71 -2.48 -3.16 -6.72
C ILE A 71 -3.26 -3.08 -5.40
N LEU A 72 -3.66 -1.87 -4.98
CA LEU A 72 -4.41 -1.65 -3.74
C LEU A 72 -5.74 -2.42 -3.68
N SER A 73 -6.44 -2.61 -4.80
CA SER A 73 -7.75 -3.27 -4.79
C SER A 73 -7.70 -4.74 -4.39
N ARG A 74 -6.51 -5.36 -4.37
CA ARG A 74 -6.29 -6.77 -4.02
C ARG A 74 -5.81 -6.99 -2.58
N GLU A 75 -5.70 -5.91 -1.81
CA GLU A 75 -5.18 -5.94 -0.43
C GLU A 75 -5.97 -6.90 0.47
N GLU A 76 -7.31 -6.84 0.43
CA GLU A 76 -8.16 -7.64 1.33
C GLU A 76 -7.99 -9.14 1.08
N TYR A 77 -7.90 -9.54 -0.19
CA TYR A 77 -7.65 -10.92 -0.60
C TYR A 77 -6.26 -11.41 -0.13
N ILE A 78 -5.23 -10.57 -0.28
CA ILE A 78 -3.87 -10.96 0.11
C ILE A 78 -3.71 -11.01 1.64
N LYS A 79 -4.43 -10.18 2.40
CA LYS A 79 -4.41 -10.23 3.87
C LYS A 79 -4.85 -11.57 4.45
N THR A 80 -5.68 -12.33 3.72
CA THR A 80 -6.12 -13.66 4.13
C THR A 80 -5.20 -14.78 3.64
N SER A 81 -4.19 -14.47 2.83
CA SER A 81 -3.21 -15.41 2.29
C SER A 81 -2.01 -15.65 3.21
N THR A 82 -0.99 -16.35 2.73
CA THR A 82 0.24 -16.66 3.49
C THR A 82 1.04 -15.42 3.87
N GLU A 83 1.83 -15.50 4.95
CA GLU A 83 2.73 -14.42 5.38
C GLU A 83 3.72 -14.01 4.28
N THR A 84 4.25 -14.99 3.54
CA THR A 84 5.15 -14.75 2.39
C THR A 84 4.50 -13.92 1.29
N MET A 85 3.21 -14.15 1.02
CA MET A 85 2.47 -13.41 0.01
C MET A 85 2.12 -12.00 0.48
N GLN A 86 1.84 -11.84 1.77
CA GLN A 86 1.66 -10.53 2.38
C GLN A 86 2.95 -9.69 2.32
N ASP A 87 4.10 -10.30 2.59
CA ASP A 87 5.42 -9.65 2.46
C ASP A 87 5.74 -9.25 1.02
N LEU A 88 5.48 -10.14 0.06
CA LEU A 88 5.68 -9.84 -1.36
C LEU A 88 4.76 -8.71 -1.81
N TYR A 89 3.49 -8.73 -1.41
CA TYR A 89 2.55 -7.64 -1.68
C TYR A 89 3.00 -6.31 -1.08
N ALA A 90 3.53 -6.31 0.15
CA ALA A 90 4.07 -5.10 0.75
C ALA A 90 5.22 -4.51 -0.09
N LYS A 91 6.11 -5.34 -0.62
CA LYS A 91 7.20 -4.92 -1.52
C LYS A 91 6.67 -4.40 -2.86
N ILE A 92 5.64 -5.02 -3.44
CA ILE A 92 4.99 -4.55 -4.68
C ILE A 92 4.36 -3.18 -4.47
N LEU A 93 3.65 -3.01 -3.35
CA LEU A 93 2.99 -1.75 -3.02
C LEU A 93 4.00 -0.64 -2.76
N GLU A 94 5.08 -0.94 -2.03
CA GLU A 94 6.20 -0.02 -1.81
C GLU A 94 6.85 0.40 -3.14
N GLN A 95 7.14 -0.57 -4.01
CA GLN A 95 7.72 -0.32 -5.33
C GLN A 95 6.81 0.58 -6.19
N SER A 96 5.50 0.30 -6.23
CA SER A 96 4.53 1.11 -6.98
C SER A 96 4.38 2.52 -6.40
N GLY A 97 4.37 2.65 -5.06
CA GLY A 97 4.39 3.95 -4.38
C GLY A 97 5.66 4.74 -4.70
N SER A 98 6.81 4.08 -4.73
CA SER A 98 8.09 4.70 -5.08
C SER A 98 8.13 5.17 -6.55
N ASN A 99 7.49 4.44 -7.47
CA ASN A 99 7.31 4.91 -8.86
C ASN A 99 6.47 6.19 -8.92
N ILE A 100 5.39 6.27 -8.13
CA ILE A 100 4.57 7.48 -8.00
C ILE A 100 5.38 8.66 -7.45
N GLU A 101 6.15 8.45 -6.39
CA GLU A 101 6.97 9.50 -5.79
C GLU A 101 8.02 10.02 -6.78
N SER A 102 8.66 9.11 -7.51
CA SER A 102 9.61 9.44 -8.58
C SER A 102 8.95 10.26 -9.69
N ALA A 103 7.73 9.89 -10.10
CA ALA A 103 6.96 10.64 -11.09
C ALA A 103 6.58 12.04 -10.59
N VAL A 104 6.14 12.17 -9.34
CA VAL A 104 5.83 13.46 -8.72
C VAL A 104 7.07 14.36 -8.67
N ALA A 105 8.22 13.82 -8.28
CA ALA A 105 9.49 14.56 -8.27
C ALA A 105 9.83 15.06 -9.68
N TYR A 106 9.77 14.17 -10.67
CA TYR A 106 10.03 14.51 -12.07
C TYR A 106 9.11 15.62 -12.58
N ILE A 107 7.79 15.51 -12.38
CA ILE A 107 6.79 16.49 -12.85
C ILE A 107 7.03 17.88 -12.22
N LYS A 108 7.45 17.91 -10.94
CA LYS A 108 7.74 19.16 -10.23
C LYS A 108 9.02 19.85 -10.72
N SER A 109 10.06 19.09 -11.05
CA SER A 109 11.33 19.63 -11.55
C SER A 109 11.38 19.77 -13.08
N TYR A 110 10.30 19.40 -13.76
CA TYR A 110 10.25 19.35 -15.21
C TYR A 110 10.40 20.74 -15.85
N ASP A 111 11.25 20.86 -16.87
CA ASP A 111 11.44 22.12 -17.61
C ASP A 111 10.33 22.36 -18.63
N TYR A 112 9.33 23.14 -18.21
CA TYR A 112 8.21 23.54 -19.07
C TYR A 112 8.57 24.57 -20.14
N TYR A 113 9.76 25.17 -20.11
CA TYR A 113 10.18 26.14 -21.11
C TYR A 113 10.75 25.44 -22.35
N THR A 114 11.73 24.55 -22.16
CA THR A 114 12.32 23.77 -23.28
C THR A 114 11.44 22.60 -23.72
N ASN A 115 10.50 22.18 -22.86
CA ASN A 115 9.46 21.21 -23.18
C ASN A 115 10.00 19.87 -23.76
N PRO A 116 11.08 19.26 -23.20
CA PRO A 116 11.64 18.01 -23.71
C PRO A 116 10.66 16.83 -23.63
N GLU A 117 10.90 15.76 -24.38
CA GLU A 117 10.06 14.56 -24.23
C GLU A 117 10.20 13.96 -22.82
N PRO A 118 9.09 13.57 -22.16
CA PRO A 118 9.12 13.08 -20.79
C PRO A 118 9.49 11.58 -20.71
N VAL A 119 10.66 11.22 -21.25
CA VAL A 119 11.12 9.83 -21.40
C VAL A 119 11.12 9.08 -20.06
N TYR A 120 11.63 9.71 -19.00
CA TYR A 120 11.66 9.12 -17.67
C TYR A 120 10.26 8.83 -17.10
N LEU A 121 9.31 9.74 -17.31
CA LEU A 121 7.94 9.54 -16.84
C LEU A 121 7.22 8.42 -17.60
N ASN A 122 7.50 8.27 -18.90
CA ASN A 122 7.00 7.15 -19.69
C ASN A 122 7.58 5.82 -19.19
N LYS A 123 8.88 5.77 -18.91
CA LYS A 123 9.54 4.59 -18.32
C LYS A 123 8.89 4.15 -17.01
N LEU A 124 8.58 5.10 -16.11
CA LEU A 124 7.88 4.78 -14.86
C LEU A 124 6.47 4.21 -15.09
N CYS A 125 5.78 4.65 -16.16
CA CYS A 125 4.49 4.08 -16.54
C CYS A 125 4.64 2.64 -17.02
N ASP A 126 5.62 2.38 -17.88
CA ASP A 126 5.88 1.05 -18.46
C ASP A 126 6.33 0.06 -17.38
N GLU A 127 7.20 0.48 -16.46
CA GLU A 127 7.59 -0.28 -15.27
C GLU A 127 6.37 -0.60 -14.38
N GLY A 128 5.48 0.38 -14.16
CA GLY A 128 4.24 0.15 -13.41
C GLY A 128 3.28 -0.82 -14.11
N GLU A 129 3.21 -0.79 -15.44
CA GLU A 129 2.39 -1.68 -16.25
C GLU A 129 2.90 -3.13 -16.15
N LEU A 130 4.22 -3.32 -16.29
CA LEU A 130 4.86 -4.63 -16.12
C LEU A 130 4.64 -5.20 -14.72
N LEU A 131 4.81 -4.38 -13.67
CA LEU A 131 4.61 -4.80 -12.29
C LEU A 131 3.16 -5.24 -12.04
N VAL A 132 2.18 -4.49 -12.53
CA VAL A 132 0.76 -4.85 -12.40
C VAL A 132 0.45 -6.15 -13.13
N ASN A 133 1.00 -6.36 -14.33
CA ASN A 133 0.77 -7.57 -15.10
C ASN A 133 1.31 -8.81 -14.36
N LYS A 134 2.56 -8.77 -13.88
CA LYS A 134 3.16 -9.87 -13.11
C LYS A 134 2.41 -10.12 -11.80
N PHE A 135 2.00 -9.06 -11.11
CA PHE A 135 1.19 -9.16 -9.91
C PHE A 135 -0.19 -9.80 -10.18
N ASN A 136 -0.85 -9.43 -11.28
CA ASN A 136 -2.13 -10.03 -11.66
C ASN A 136 -1.99 -11.52 -11.93
N SER A 137 -0.96 -11.94 -12.70
CA SER A 137 -0.71 -13.36 -12.94
C SER A 137 -0.47 -14.13 -11.65
N LEU A 138 0.30 -13.57 -10.71
CA LEU A 138 0.50 -14.18 -9.39
C LEU A 138 -0.82 -14.31 -8.61
N VAL A 139 -1.67 -13.29 -8.63
CA VAL A 139 -2.97 -13.31 -7.94
C VAL A 139 -3.94 -14.31 -8.57
N GLU A 140 -3.95 -14.42 -9.90
CA GLU A 140 -4.76 -15.43 -10.61
C GLU A 140 -4.38 -16.86 -10.16
N GLN A 141 -3.09 -17.15 -10.07
CA GLN A 141 -2.62 -18.46 -9.60
C GLN A 141 -3.01 -18.74 -8.14
N LEU A 142 -2.98 -17.72 -7.26
CA LEU A 142 -3.46 -17.87 -5.89
C LEU A 142 -4.94 -18.27 -5.80
N VAL A 143 -5.78 -17.67 -6.65
CA VAL A 143 -7.21 -18.00 -6.72
C VAL A 143 -7.43 -19.43 -7.23
N ASP A 144 -6.62 -19.86 -8.21
CA ASP A 144 -6.70 -21.21 -8.75
C ASP A 144 -6.30 -22.27 -7.71
N ILE A 145 -5.34 -21.98 -6.82
CA ILE A 145 -4.90 -22.89 -5.75
C ILE A 145 -5.95 -23.07 -4.66
N ASP A 146 -6.64 -21.99 -4.27
CA ASP A 146 -7.78 -22.07 -3.33
C ASP A 146 -8.89 -22.99 -3.88
N THR A 147 -8.98 -23.12 -5.21
CA THR A 147 -9.95 -23.97 -5.90
C THR A 147 -9.40 -25.38 -6.19
N ASN A 148 -8.07 -25.53 -6.31
CA ASN A 148 -7.39 -26.78 -6.63
C ASN A 148 -5.97 -26.78 -5.98
N PRO A 149 -5.77 -27.44 -4.82
CA PRO A 149 -4.66 -27.20 -3.88
C PRO A 149 -3.26 -27.67 -4.32
N THR A 150 -3.04 -27.84 -5.62
CA THR A 150 -1.76 -28.33 -6.16
C THR A 150 -0.80 -27.16 -6.32
N GLU A 151 -0.09 -26.83 -5.23
CA GLU A 151 1.09 -25.95 -5.10
C GLU A 151 1.10 -24.59 -5.82
N LEU A 152 1.38 -23.51 -5.07
CA LEU A 152 1.79 -22.24 -5.67
C LEU A 152 3.08 -22.44 -6.45
N ASP A 153 3.01 -22.31 -7.78
CA ASP A 153 4.16 -22.40 -8.64
C ASP A 153 5.13 -21.23 -8.31
N MET A 154 6.27 -21.58 -7.71
CA MET A 154 7.30 -20.63 -7.28
C MET A 154 7.82 -19.78 -8.43
N VAL A 155 7.64 -20.22 -9.68
CA VAL A 155 8.00 -19.45 -10.88
C VAL A 155 7.32 -18.08 -10.91
N TYR A 156 6.04 -17.97 -10.52
CA TYR A 156 5.33 -16.67 -10.53
C TYR A 156 5.81 -15.73 -9.44
N VAL A 157 6.18 -16.29 -8.28
CA VAL A 157 6.78 -15.52 -7.17
C VAL A 157 8.14 -15.00 -7.58
N ASP A 158 9.00 -15.85 -8.16
CA ASP A 158 10.33 -15.48 -8.65
C ASP A 158 10.24 -14.45 -9.78
N ASP A 159 9.26 -14.57 -10.66
CA ASP A 159 9.02 -13.62 -11.75
C ASP A 159 8.70 -12.20 -11.26
N VAL A 160 7.93 -12.10 -10.17
CA VAL A 160 7.64 -10.82 -9.52
C VAL A 160 8.88 -10.29 -8.81
N ILE A 161 9.63 -11.14 -8.09
CA ILE A 161 10.86 -10.75 -7.41
C ILE A 161 11.90 -10.22 -8.40
N SER A 162 12.14 -10.93 -9.51
CA SER A 162 13.07 -10.49 -10.56
C SER A 162 12.66 -9.12 -11.12
N CYS A 163 11.37 -8.92 -11.37
CA CYS A 163 10.85 -7.63 -11.82
C CYS A 163 11.12 -6.51 -10.81
N LEU A 164 10.91 -6.77 -9.51
CA LEU A 164 11.19 -5.79 -8.46
C LEU A 164 12.67 -5.42 -8.41
N ASP A 165 13.55 -6.42 -8.56
CA ASP A 165 15.00 -6.21 -8.52
C ASP A 165 15.51 -5.45 -9.75
N GLU A 166 14.99 -5.77 -10.94
CA GLU A 166 15.26 -5.02 -12.18
C GLU A 166 14.85 -3.55 -12.04
N MET A 167 13.67 -3.26 -11.49
CA MET A 167 13.19 -1.89 -11.27
C MET A 167 14.02 -1.13 -10.22
N LYS A 168 14.58 -1.82 -9.22
CA LYS A 168 15.51 -1.21 -8.26
C LYS A 168 16.84 -0.87 -8.91
N GLN A 169 17.41 -1.79 -9.68
CA GLN A 169 18.67 -1.57 -10.41
C GLN A 169 18.54 -0.44 -11.44
N SER A 170 17.41 -0.39 -12.16
CA SER A 170 17.03 0.64 -13.13
C SER A 170 17.05 2.07 -12.58
N ARG A 171 16.96 2.24 -11.25
CA ARG A 171 16.96 3.53 -10.56
C ARG A 171 18.30 3.94 -9.94
N MET A 172 19.28 3.03 -9.91
CA MET A 172 20.64 3.32 -9.43
C MET A 172 21.59 3.78 -10.55
N VAL A 173 21.10 3.82 -11.79
CA VAL A 173 21.80 4.28 -13.00
C VAL A 173 21.18 5.58 -13.48
#